data_AF-A0A924EH11-F1
#
_entry.id   AF-A0A924EH11-F1
#
_cell.length_a   1.000
_cell.length_b   1.000
_cell.length_c   1.000
_cell.angle_alpha   90.00
_cell.angle_beta   90.00
_cell.angle_gamma   90.00
#
_symmetry.space_group_name_H-M   'P 1'
#
loop_
_entity.id
_entity.type
_entity.pdbx_description
1 polymer ?
#
loop_
_entity_poly.entity_id
_entity_poly.type
_entity_poly.pdbx_seq_one_letter_code
_entity_poly.pdbx_strand_id
1 'polypeptide(L)'
;INRPVTPYGILANCTTLKDVVISSSSPIWAFIGTHIAPGEIADGGEGRSYIGHTSIITLLVVLGIIVRNRFATRGDSPAMPLHRIDPVWLFVAFAAFVFSSGVPFVWHMEWLLDYVSTLKQFRTLGRFNWIFYYVITIYSSVVIYHGYARYIAANKNAMAYTILLGGMGLWAFEASGYVARTHRAVDAGYDNYNTLTSANEQTWLQFLQEHKYKKEDFQALLVLPFFETGSEKLWVCSDENASAWGIAVGIKASLQLHLPMVDGMMSRTSWPIAFSQVKIAGGPYTYKPMLDTLPNEKPFLLLRLDDQVLNPDQQYLLQASDSIGHFTHCYAYACYPARLKASDRHHQSIKLPLTTTNDTCIKYAGPWYAKHFDEPDPQKFSFPGYGGKQYSTSQNPVIAAVTVQPRGTQLYEFSCWFRVSTDDYNSPICDLELLDSAGNTLQKIQSFTKESTDNRGGYWLRNSIYFTIPVNTRKIVCSIEDIPGHTWEAINDLLLRPAEAVIITSKAGDSFLINNH
;
A
#
# COMPACT_ATOMS: atom_id res chain seq x y z
N ILE A 1 4.92 7.70 20.80
CA ILE A 1 4.40 6.61 19.92
C ILE A 1 4.84 6.96 18.51
N ASN A 2 5.47 6.03 17.78
CA ASN A 2 6.05 6.31 16.45
C ASN A 2 5.39 5.51 15.31
N ARG A 3 4.37 4.70 15.64
CA ARG A 3 3.66 3.73 14.77
C ARG A 3 2.30 3.37 15.37
N PRO A 4 1.32 2.89 14.57
CA PRO A 4 0.01 2.52 15.10
C PRO A 4 0.07 1.27 15.97
N VAL A 5 -0.87 1.18 16.92
CA VAL A 5 -1.05 -0.01 17.78
C VAL A 5 -1.60 -1.18 16.95
N THR A 6 -2.48 -0.88 16.01
CA THR A 6 -3.11 -1.85 15.10
C THR A 6 -2.72 -1.53 13.66
N PRO A 7 -1.62 -2.10 13.12
CA PRO A 7 -1.26 -1.96 11.72
C PRO A 7 -2.25 -2.68 10.80
N TYR A 8 -2.20 -2.38 9.50
CA TYR A 8 -3.03 -3.07 8.53
C TYR A 8 -2.62 -4.54 8.35
N GLY A 9 -3.60 -5.39 8.04
CA GLY A 9 -3.37 -6.64 7.33
C GLY A 9 -3.60 -7.94 8.10
N ILE A 10 -3.73 -7.93 9.43
CA ILE A 10 -3.81 -9.19 10.22
C ILE A 10 -4.85 -10.19 9.67
N LEU A 11 -6.04 -9.71 9.29
CA LEU A 11 -7.11 -10.53 8.69
C LEU A 11 -7.25 -10.36 7.17
N ALA A 12 -6.42 -9.54 6.52
CA ALA A 12 -6.55 -9.23 5.10
C ALA A 12 -6.20 -10.43 4.20
N ASN A 13 -5.23 -11.25 4.62
CA ASN A 13 -4.70 -12.36 3.82
C ASN A 13 -4.76 -13.71 4.55
N CYS A 14 -5.91 -14.01 5.17
CA CYS A 14 -6.14 -15.31 5.81
C CYS A 14 -6.15 -16.48 4.81
N THR A 15 -5.78 -17.66 5.29
CA THR A 15 -5.86 -18.89 4.48
C THR A 15 -7.31 -19.31 4.28
N THR A 16 -7.68 -19.62 3.06
CA THR A 16 -8.96 -20.27 2.76
C THR A 16 -8.75 -21.74 2.42
N LEU A 17 -9.83 -22.52 2.38
CA LEU A 17 -9.73 -23.91 1.94
C LEU A 17 -9.20 -24.01 0.50
N LYS A 18 -9.59 -23.08 -0.38
CA LYS A 18 -9.14 -23.02 -1.77
C LYS A 18 -7.61 -22.95 -1.87
N ASP A 19 -6.96 -22.21 -0.97
CA ASP A 19 -5.50 -22.04 -0.91
C ASP A 19 -4.72 -23.33 -0.59
N VAL A 20 -5.41 -24.34 -0.05
CA VAL A 20 -4.86 -25.62 0.40
C VAL A 20 -5.13 -26.75 -0.59
N VAL A 21 -6.33 -26.78 -1.19
CA VAL A 21 -6.75 -27.89 -2.06
C VAL A 21 -6.72 -27.59 -3.55
N ILE A 22 -6.63 -26.32 -3.95
CA ILE A 22 -6.66 -25.92 -5.36
C ILE A 22 -5.41 -25.10 -5.67
N SER A 23 -4.82 -25.30 -6.86
CA SER A 23 -3.67 -24.51 -7.29
C SER A 23 -3.65 -24.28 -8.78
N SER A 24 -3.52 -23.01 -9.18
CA SER A 24 -3.32 -22.59 -10.58
C SER A 24 -2.04 -23.14 -11.22
N SER A 25 -1.12 -23.69 -10.43
CA SER A 25 0.18 -24.20 -10.90
C SER A 25 0.27 -25.72 -10.96
N SER A 26 -0.75 -26.42 -10.46
CA SER A 26 -0.84 -27.88 -10.65
C SER A 26 -1.34 -28.17 -12.07
N PRO A 27 -0.64 -29.03 -12.86
CA PRO A 27 -1.11 -29.41 -14.19
C PRO A 27 -2.49 -30.10 -14.18
N ILE A 28 -2.80 -30.80 -13.09
CA ILE A 28 -4.10 -31.47 -12.90
C ILE A 28 -5.21 -30.42 -12.79
N TRP A 29 -5.01 -29.41 -11.94
CA TRP A 29 -5.95 -28.31 -11.81
C TRP A 29 -5.99 -27.41 -13.04
N ALA A 30 -4.90 -27.27 -13.78
CA ALA A 30 -4.91 -26.58 -15.07
C ALA A 30 -5.80 -27.31 -16.09
N PHE A 31 -5.77 -28.64 -16.11
CA PHE A 31 -6.66 -29.46 -16.94
C PHE A 31 -8.12 -29.35 -16.49
N ILE A 32 -8.41 -29.55 -15.19
CA ILE A 32 -9.77 -29.50 -14.64
C ILE A 32 -10.36 -28.08 -14.72
N GLY A 33 -9.54 -27.06 -14.47
CA GLY A 33 -9.92 -25.65 -14.38
C GLY A 33 -10.44 -25.07 -15.69
N THR A 34 -10.16 -25.70 -16.84
CA THR A 34 -10.81 -25.34 -18.12
C THR A 34 -12.34 -25.55 -18.12
N HIS A 35 -12.86 -26.24 -17.10
CA HIS A 35 -14.29 -26.55 -16.95
C HIS A 35 -14.91 -25.92 -15.68
N ILE A 36 -14.18 -25.06 -14.96
CA ILE A 36 -14.64 -24.39 -13.74
C ILE A 36 -14.72 -22.87 -13.99
N ALA A 37 -15.64 -22.19 -13.32
CA ALA A 37 -15.79 -20.73 -13.43
C ALA A 37 -14.51 -19.98 -13.01
N PRO A 38 -14.14 -18.89 -13.72
CA PRO A 38 -13.06 -17.99 -13.30
C PRO A 38 -13.31 -17.45 -11.88
N GLY A 39 -12.29 -17.49 -11.01
CA GLY A 39 -12.37 -17.04 -9.60
C GLY A 39 -12.47 -18.17 -8.55
N GLU A 40 -12.63 -19.42 -8.97
CA GLU A 40 -12.65 -20.58 -8.07
C GLU A 40 -11.25 -21.15 -7.76
N ILE A 41 -10.23 -20.71 -8.49
CA ILE A 41 -8.84 -21.18 -8.34
C ILE A 41 -8.06 -20.17 -7.50
N ALA A 42 -7.38 -20.64 -6.46
CA ALA A 42 -6.52 -19.80 -5.63
C ALA A 42 -5.39 -19.17 -6.46
N ASP A 43 -5.37 -17.84 -6.57
CA ASP A 43 -4.45 -17.11 -7.46
C ASP A 43 -3.09 -16.78 -6.81
N GLY A 44 -2.92 -17.08 -5.52
CA GLY A 44 -1.66 -16.83 -4.80
C GLY A 44 -1.69 -15.58 -3.96
N GLY A 45 -2.18 -15.74 -2.74
CA GLY A 45 -1.98 -14.81 -1.63
C GLY A 45 -1.01 -15.36 -0.58
N GLU A 46 -0.84 -14.61 0.51
CA GLU A 46 0.12 -14.95 1.57
C GLU A 46 -0.23 -16.22 2.37
N GLY A 47 -1.46 -16.72 2.26
CA GLY A 47 -1.90 -18.00 2.84
C GLY A 47 -1.75 -19.22 1.93
N ARG A 48 -1.29 -19.05 0.69
CA ARG A 48 -1.21 -20.15 -0.29
C ARG A 48 -0.24 -21.24 0.14
N SER A 49 -0.75 -22.47 0.22
CA SER A 49 -0.03 -23.61 0.79
C SER A 49 -0.66 -24.92 0.33
N TYR A 50 -0.77 -25.04 -0.99
CA TYR A 50 -1.32 -26.19 -1.68
C TYR A 50 -0.57 -27.48 -1.34
N ILE A 51 -1.26 -28.49 -0.79
CA ILE A 51 -0.63 -29.74 -0.30
C ILE A 51 -0.43 -30.82 -1.38
N GLY A 52 -0.93 -30.63 -2.59
CA GLY A 52 -0.85 -31.64 -3.66
C GLY A 52 -1.92 -32.73 -3.59
N HIS A 53 -2.28 -33.25 -4.75
CA HIS A 53 -3.22 -34.36 -4.93
C HIS A 53 -2.78 -35.62 -4.20
N THR A 54 -1.48 -35.94 -4.17
CA THR A 54 -0.99 -37.13 -3.43
C THR A 54 -1.37 -37.05 -1.95
N SER A 55 -1.20 -35.89 -1.32
CA SER A 55 -1.58 -35.68 0.08
C SER A 55 -3.08 -35.64 0.27
N ILE A 56 -3.83 -35.00 -0.64
CA ILE A 56 -5.30 -34.99 -0.62
C ILE A 56 -5.85 -36.42 -0.70
N ILE A 57 -5.39 -37.21 -1.66
CA ILE A 57 -5.80 -38.61 -1.84
C ILE A 57 -5.43 -39.43 -0.60
N THR A 58 -4.22 -39.24 -0.06
CA THR A 58 -3.78 -39.95 1.16
C THR A 58 -4.70 -39.65 2.33
N LEU A 59 -5.06 -38.38 2.56
CA LEU A 59 -6.00 -37.99 3.60
C LEU A 59 -7.39 -38.59 3.38
N LEU A 60 -7.91 -38.57 2.15
CA LEU A 60 -9.20 -39.18 1.80
C LEU A 60 -9.21 -40.69 2.02
N VAL A 61 -8.13 -41.39 1.67
CA VAL A 61 -7.98 -42.84 1.91
C VAL A 61 -7.95 -43.14 3.40
N VAL A 62 -7.17 -42.38 4.18
CA VAL A 62 -7.11 -42.53 5.64
C VAL A 62 -8.48 -42.27 6.26
N LEU A 63 -9.16 -41.19 5.86
CA LEU A 63 -10.50 -40.85 6.33
C LEU A 63 -11.51 -41.96 6.00
N GLY A 64 -11.50 -42.47 4.77
CA GLY A 64 -12.36 -43.58 4.35
C GLY A 64 -12.13 -44.85 5.15
N ILE A 65 -10.87 -45.15 5.50
CA ILE A 65 -10.53 -46.29 6.36
C ILE A 65 -11.03 -46.07 7.79
N ILE A 66 -10.87 -44.87 8.34
CA ILE A 66 -11.39 -44.53 9.68
C ILE A 66 -12.91 -44.69 9.71
N VAL A 67 -13.62 -44.11 8.74
CA VAL A 67 -15.08 -44.19 8.61
C VAL A 67 -15.52 -45.65 8.48
N ARG A 68 -14.93 -46.41 7.57
CA ARG A 68 -15.25 -47.83 7.40
C ARG A 68 -15.02 -48.61 8.69
N ASN A 69 -13.90 -48.40 9.40
CA ASN A 69 -13.60 -49.12 10.63
C ASN A 69 -14.54 -48.74 11.79
N ARG A 70 -15.20 -47.57 11.74
CA ARG A 70 -16.25 -47.18 12.70
C ARG A 70 -17.58 -47.90 12.44
N PHE A 71 -17.87 -48.22 11.19
CA PHE A 71 -19.09 -48.92 10.78
C PHE A 71 -18.91 -50.44 10.61
N ALA A 72 -17.66 -50.93 10.55
CA ALA A 72 -17.35 -52.35 10.50
C ALA A 72 -17.63 -53.02 11.86
N THR A 73 -18.28 -54.18 11.84
CA THR A 73 -18.48 -55.03 13.02
C THR A 73 -17.13 -55.50 13.57
N ARG A 74 -17.04 -55.64 14.90
CA ARG A 74 -15.83 -56.05 15.65
C ARG A 74 -15.32 -57.41 15.15
N GLY A 75 -14.47 -57.42 14.13
CA GLY A 75 -13.89 -58.65 13.55
C GLY A 75 -13.04 -58.41 12.31
N ASP A 76 -13.37 -57.39 11.50
CA ASP A 76 -12.80 -57.20 10.15
C ASP A 76 -11.99 -55.90 9.98
N SER A 77 -11.35 -55.40 11.03
CA SER A 77 -10.54 -54.18 10.91
C SER A 77 -9.12 -54.49 10.43
N PRO A 78 -8.75 -54.22 9.16
CA PRO A 78 -7.34 -54.09 8.82
C PRO A 78 -6.86 -52.81 9.50
N ALA A 79 -6.31 -52.95 10.70
CA ALA A 79 -5.62 -51.86 11.35
C ALA A 79 -4.45 -51.47 10.45
N MET A 80 -4.58 -50.35 9.74
CA MET A 80 -3.40 -49.63 9.28
C MET A 80 -2.63 -49.26 10.55
N PRO A 81 -1.29 -49.42 10.63
CA PRO A 81 -0.53 -49.05 11.82
C PRO A 81 -0.40 -47.52 11.90
N LEU A 82 -1.54 -46.81 11.96
CA LEU A 82 -1.63 -45.40 12.31
C LEU A 82 -1.11 -45.14 13.72
N HIS A 83 -1.03 -46.19 14.55
CA HIS A 83 -0.54 -46.15 15.93
C HIS A 83 0.89 -45.60 16.09
N ARG A 84 1.68 -45.50 15.02
CA ARG A 84 3.06 -44.98 15.06
C ARG A 84 3.19 -43.50 14.74
N ILE A 85 2.12 -42.85 14.28
CA ILE A 85 2.10 -41.40 14.13
C ILE A 85 1.29 -40.85 15.28
N ASP A 86 1.94 -40.06 16.13
CA ASP A 86 1.27 -39.42 17.26
C ASP A 86 0.15 -38.50 16.73
N PRO A 87 -1.13 -38.72 17.12
CA PRO A 87 -2.25 -37.88 16.69
C PRO A 87 -2.04 -36.40 17.05
N VAL A 88 -1.15 -36.09 17.98
CA VAL A 88 -0.74 -34.71 18.32
C VAL A 88 -0.30 -33.93 17.08
N TRP A 89 0.43 -34.53 16.14
CA TRP A 89 0.89 -33.79 14.94
C TRP A 89 -0.25 -33.41 14.00
N LEU A 90 -1.24 -34.30 13.81
CA LEU A 90 -2.42 -33.98 13.02
C LEU A 90 -3.27 -32.89 13.69
N PHE A 91 -3.36 -32.93 15.02
CA PHE A 91 -4.00 -31.86 15.78
C PHE A 91 -3.27 -30.53 15.62
N VAL A 92 -1.93 -30.50 15.72
CA VAL A 92 -1.12 -29.29 15.50
C VAL A 92 -1.32 -28.75 14.09
N ALA A 93 -1.32 -29.61 13.06
CA ALA A 93 -1.57 -29.19 11.69
C ALA A 93 -2.96 -28.55 11.56
N PHE A 94 -3.99 -29.22 12.07
CA PHE A 94 -5.36 -28.71 12.02
C PHE A 94 -5.52 -27.38 12.79
N ALA A 95 -4.95 -27.29 13.99
CA ALA A 95 -4.95 -26.05 14.78
C ALA A 95 -4.23 -24.91 14.06
N ALA A 96 -3.10 -25.19 13.40
CA ALA A 96 -2.39 -24.21 12.59
C ALA A 96 -3.23 -23.74 11.39
N PHE A 97 -3.93 -24.65 10.71
CA PHE A 97 -4.83 -24.29 9.61
C PHE A 97 -5.99 -23.42 10.07
N VAL A 98 -6.66 -23.77 11.18
CA VAL A 98 -7.75 -22.99 11.78
C VAL A 98 -7.25 -21.59 12.16
N PHE A 99 -6.09 -21.51 12.81
CA PHE A 99 -5.47 -20.24 13.17
C PHE A 99 -5.09 -19.39 11.95
N SER A 100 -4.51 -20.01 10.92
CA SER A 100 -4.11 -19.33 9.67
C SER A 100 -5.32 -18.84 8.85
N SER A 101 -6.47 -19.49 9.03
CA SER A 101 -7.75 -19.07 8.48
C SER A 101 -8.36 -17.87 9.23
N GLY A 102 -7.68 -17.37 10.27
CA GLY A 102 -8.13 -16.24 11.08
C GLY A 102 -9.24 -16.58 12.06
N VAL A 103 -9.50 -17.86 12.33
CA VAL A 103 -10.53 -18.27 13.30
C VAL A 103 -9.99 -18.15 14.73
N PRO A 104 -10.77 -17.58 15.68
CA PRO A 104 -12.15 -17.12 15.56
C PRO A 104 -12.31 -15.62 15.21
N PHE A 105 -11.23 -14.89 14.94
CA PHE A 105 -11.27 -13.44 14.68
C PHE A 105 -12.21 -13.07 13.53
N VAL A 106 -12.19 -13.85 12.44
CA VAL A 106 -13.10 -13.71 11.28
C VAL A 106 -14.58 -13.93 11.66
N TRP A 107 -14.87 -14.59 12.78
CA TRP A 107 -16.24 -14.78 13.30
C TRP A 107 -16.69 -13.63 14.20
N HIS A 108 -16.26 -12.40 13.89
CA HIS A 108 -16.55 -11.19 14.68
C HIS A 108 -16.05 -11.26 16.14
N MET A 109 -15.04 -12.09 16.42
CA MET A 109 -14.39 -12.17 17.74
C MET A 109 -13.06 -11.41 17.75
N GLU A 110 -12.97 -10.30 17.01
CA GLU A 110 -11.76 -9.47 16.92
C GLU A 110 -11.33 -8.91 18.28
N TRP A 111 -12.27 -8.72 19.21
CA TRP A 111 -12.01 -8.32 20.59
C TRP A 111 -11.00 -9.25 21.31
N LEU A 112 -10.85 -10.51 20.90
CA LEU A 112 -9.83 -11.41 21.45
C LEU A 112 -8.41 -10.91 21.18
N LEU A 113 -8.20 -10.13 20.11
CA LEU A 113 -6.91 -9.53 19.80
C LEU A 113 -6.51 -8.46 20.83
N ASP A 114 -7.46 -7.89 21.59
CA ASP A 114 -7.16 -6.96 22.67
C ASP A 114 -6.44 -7.65 23.84
N TYR A 115 -6.75 -8.93 24.07
CA TYR A 115 -6.10 -9.75 25.10
C TYR A 115 -4.75 -10.33 24.65
N VAL A 116 -4.54 -10.47 23.34
CA VAL A 116 -3.29 -10.98 22.74
C VAL A 116 -2.73 -9.95 21.76
N SER A 117 -2.41 -8.77 22.27
CA SER A 117 -2.00 -7.61 21.48
C SER A 117 -0.78 -7.87 20.57
N THR A 118 0.09 -8.82 20.93
CA THR A 118 1.20 -9.27 20.08
C THR A 118 0.73 -9.77 18.71
N LEU A 119 -0.47 -10.36 18.61
CA LEU A 119 -1.01 -10.85 17.35
C LEU A 119 -1.38 -9.72 16.38
N LYS A 120 -1.79 -8.55 16.90
CA LYS A 120 -2.14 -7.37 16.10
C LYS A 120 -0.99 -6.88 15.22
N GLN A 121 0.25 -7.21 15.57
CA GLN A 121 1.44 -6.79 14.82
C GLN A 121 1.75 -7.67 13.61
N PHE A 122 1.05 -8.80 13.41
CA PHE A 122 1.20 -9.61 12.21
C PHE A 122 0.49 -8.98 11.02
N ARG A 123 1.20 -8.93 9.88
CA ARG A 123 0.68 -8.44 8.58
C ARG A 123 -0.29 -9.43 7.92
N THR A 124 -0.28 -10.68 8.35
CA THR A 124 -1.26 -11.70 7.95
C THR A 124 -1.15 -12.91 8.88
N LEU A 125 -2.27 -13.57 9.16
CA LEU A 125 -2.29 -14.90 9.77
C LEU A 125 -2.11 -16.03 8.77
N GLY A 126 -2.35 -15.80 7.47
CA GLY A 126 -2.26 -16.86 6.45
C GLY A 126 -0.87 -17.50 6.35
N ARG A 127 0.19 -16.75 6.65
CA ARG A 127 1.57 -17.25 6.65
C ARG A 127 1.80 -18.42 7.60
N PHE A 128 0.97 -18.63 8.61
CA PHE A 128 1.11 -19.77 9.54
C PHE A 128 0.70 -21.12 8.92
N ASN A 129 0.10 -21.12 7.72
CA ASN A 129 -0.38 -22.37 7.12
C ASN A 129 0.73 -23.27 6.57
N TRP A 130 1.97 -22.76 6.48
CA TRP A 130 3.14 -23.59 6.19
C TRP A 130 3.28 -24.78 7.15
N ILE A 131 2.90 -24.62 8.43
CA ILE A 131 2.92 -25.71 9.42
C ILE A 131 1.99 -26.85 8.98
N PHE A 132 0.75 -26.51 8.59
CA PHE A 132 -0.20 -27.48 8.06
C PHE A 132 0.37 -28.17 6.82
N TYR A 133 0.91 -27.40 5.87
CA TYR A 133 1.48 -27.93 4.64
C TYR A 133 2.58 -28.98 4.90
N TYR A 134 3.58 -28.65 5.73
CA TYR A 134 4.69 -29.56 5.99
C TYR A 134 4.25 -30.80 6.76
N VAL A 135 3.45 -30.63 7.82
CA VAL A 135 3.02 -31.77 8.64
C VAL A 135 2.17 -32.75 7.83
N ILE A 136 1.21 -32.25 7.04
CA ILE A 136 0.36 -33.10 6.19
C ILE A 136 1.15 -33.78 5.07
N THR A 137 2.14 -33.11 4.49
CA THR A 137 2.99 -33.70 3.44
C THR A 137 3.86 -34.82 3.99
N ILE A 138 4.50 -34.60 5.16
CA ILE A 138 5.29 -35.62 5.85
C ILE A 138 4.40 -36.77 6.28
N TYR A 139 3.23 -36.48 6.87
CA TYR A 139 2.23 -37.47 7.24
C TYR A 139 1.86 -38.36 6.05
N SER A 140 1.58 -37.75 4.90
CA SER A 140 1.23 -38.48 3.68
C SER A 140 2.36 -39.40 3.24
N SER A 141 3.61 -38.93 3.29
CA SER A 141 4.80 -39.72 2.98
C SER A 141 4.93 -40.95 3.89
N VAL A 142 4.69 -40.79 5.19
CA VAL A 142 4.75 -41.88 6.17
C VAL A 142 3.63 -42.89 5.94
N VAL A 143 2.41 -42.44 5.64
CA VAL A 143 1.28 -43.32 5.30
C VAL A 143 1.56 -44.13 4.03
N ILE A 144 2.10 -43.49 2.99
CA ILE A 144 2.51 -44.15 1.75
C ILE A 144 3.56 -45.22 2.03
N TYR A 145 4.59 -44.89 2.84
CA TYR A 145 5.63 -45.85 3.25
C TYR A 145 5.07 -47.04 4.01
N HIS A 146 4.17 -46.82 4.98
CA HIS A 146 3.54 -47.91 5.72
C HIS A 146 2.62 -48.77 4.84
N GLY A 147 1.91 -48.15 3.89
CA GLY A 147 1.16 -48.86 2.86
C GLY A 147 2.07 -49.78 2.04
N TYR A 148 3.17 -49.23 1.51
CA TYR A 148 4.19 -49.97 0.79
C TYR A 148 4.73 -51.16 1.61
N ALA A 149 5.22 -50.90 2.82
CA ALA A 149 5.82 -51.93 3.69
C ALA A 149 4.82 -53.06 4.02
N ARG A 150 3.55 -52.71 4.24
CA ARG A 150 2.48 -53.70 4.50
C ARG A 150 2.23 -54.60 3.29
N TYR A 151 2.16 -54.03 2.08
CA TYR A 151 1.91 -54.82 0.88
C TYR A 151 3.11 -55.69 0.49
N ILE A 152 4.34 -55.23 0.75
CA ILE A 152 5.54 -56.08 0.66
C ILE A 152 5.45 -57.26 1.63
N ALA A 153 5.15 -57.01 2.91
CA ALA A 153 5.00 -58.07 3.91
C ALA A 153 3.88 -59.07 3.57
N ALA A 154 2.84 -58.62 2.84
CA ALA A 154 1.76 -59.46 2.37
C ALA A 154 2.03 -60.15 1.01
N ASN A 155 3.27 -60.11 0.50
CA ASN A 155 3.67 -60.64 -0.82
C ASN A 155 2.89 -60.05 -2.00
N LYS A 156 2.33 -58.84 -1.86
CA LYS A 156 1.60 -58.11 -2.91
C LYS A 156 2.49 -57.04 -3.53
N ASN A 157 3.63 -57.47 -4.08
CA ASN A 157 4.69 -56.58 -4.57
C ASN A 157 4.20 -55.56 -5.60
N ALA A 158 3.35 -55.98 -6.55
CA ALA A 158 2.78 -55.07 -7.54
C ALA A 158 2.03 -53.90 -6.89
N MET A 159 1.16 -54.18 -5.91
CA MET A 159 0.40 -53.15 -5.20
C MET A 159 1.32 -52.22 -4.38
N ALA A 160 2.33 -52.79 -3.72
CA ALA A 160 3.33 -52.02 -2.98
C ALA A 160 4.01 -50.99 -3.88
N TYR A 161 4.58 -51.43 -5.01
CA TYR A 161 5.25 -50.53 -5.95
C TYR A 161 4.28 -49.56 -6.62
N THR A 162 3.03 -49.94 -6.91
CA THR A 162 2.03 -49.01 -7.44
C THR A 162 1.75 -47.85 -6.48
N ILE A 163 1.62 -48.11 -5.18
CA ILE A 163 1.37 -47.05 -4.18
C ILE A 163 2.57 -46.11 -4.09
N LEU A 164 3.78 -46.67 -4.01
CA LEU A 164 5.00 -45.89 -3.89
C LEU A 164 5.28 -45.07 -5.15
N LEU A 165 5.39 -45.73 -6.31
CA LEU A 165 5.71 -45.09 -7.59
C LEU A 165 4.56 -44.22 -8.08
N GLY A 166 3.30 -44.60 -7.82
CA GLY A 166 2.14 -43.78 -8.14
C GLY A 166 2.10 -42.48 -7.33
N GLY A 167 2.34 -42.57 -6.01
CA GLY A 167 2.43 -41.38 -5.15
C GLY A 167 3.59 -40.46 -5.53
N MET A 168 4.77 -41.02 -5.78
CA MET A 168 5.94 -40.27 -6.24
C MET A 168 5.73 -39.67 -7.63
N GLY A 169 5.17 -40.44 -8.56
CA GLY A 169 4.90 -39.99 -9.93
C GLY A 169 3.86 -38.87 -9.96
N LEU A 170 2.82 -38.96 -9.14
CA LEU A 170 1.82 -37.89 -8.99
C LEU A 170 2.43 -36.62 -8.42
N TRP A 171 3.24 -36.72 -7.36
CA TRP A 171 3.97 -35.55 -6.82
C TRP A 171 4.93 -34.95 -7.85
N ALA A 172 5.69 -35.77 -8.57
CA ALA A 172 6.61 -35.30 -9.61
C ALA A 172 5.86 -34.60 -10.75
N PHE A 173 4.71 -35.15 -11.16
CA PHE A 173 3.85 -34.53 -12.16
C PHE A 173 3.33 -33.18 -11.67
N GLU A 174 2.88 -33.07 -10.43
CA GLU A 174 2.45 -31.78 -9.88
C GLU A 174 3.58 -30.77 -9.75
N ALA A 175 4.74 -31.21 -9.25
CA ALA A 175 5.94 -30.39 -9.15
C ALA A 175 6.38 -29.86 -10.52
N SER A 176 6.19 -30.63 -11.60
CA SER A 176 6.54 -30.19 -12.96
C SER A 176 5.82 -28.91 -13.39
N GLY A 177 4.56 -28.71 -12.99
CA GLY A 177 3.81 -27.49 -13.28
C GLY A 177 4.37 -26.27 -12.55
N TYR A 178 4.79 -26.45 -11.30
CA TYR A 178 5.48 -25.40 -10.53
C TYR A 178 6.85 -25.08 -11.10
N VAL A 179 7.63 -26.10 -11.44
CA VAL A 179 8.94 -25.93 -12.09
C VAL A 179 8.79 -25.16 -13.40
N ALA A 180 7.82 -25.52 -14.25
CA ALA A 180 7.55 -24.82 -15.51
C ALA A 180 7.06 -23.37 -15.31
N ARG A 181 6.28 -23.09 -14.25
CA ARG A 181 5.91 -21.72 -13.90
C ARG A 181 7.13 -20.91 -13.44
N THR A 182 7.95 -21.48 -12.56
CA THR A 182 9.16 -20.83 -12.05
C THR A 182 10.15 -20.56 -13.17
N HIS A 183 10.38 -21.51 -14.09
CA HIS A 183 11.24 -21.27 -15.26
C HIS A 183 10.78 -20.08 -16.08
N ARG A 184 9.48 -20.00 -16.43
CA ARG A 184 8.94 -18.84 -17.16
C ARG A 184 9.10 -17.53 -16.40
N ALA A 185 8.96 -17.56 -15.07
CA ALA A 185 9.18 -16.38 -14.24
C ALA A 185 10.67 -15.98 -14.17
N VAL A 186 11.57 -16.96 -14.18
CA VAL A 186 13.03 -16.73 -14.21
C VAL A 186 13.47 -16.16 -15.56
N ASP A 187 12.86 -16.58 -16.67
CA ASP A 187 13.14 -16.02 -18.00
C ASP A 187 12.88 -14.50 -18.00
N ALA A 188 11.74 -14.06 -17.47
CA ALA A 188 11.47 -12.63 -17.25
C ALA A 188 12.43 -11.97 -16.23
N GLY A 189 12.93 -12.76 -15.26
CA GLY A 189 13.94 -12.32 -14.31
C GLY A 189 15.28 -11.95 -14.94
N TYR A 190 15.64 -12.57 -16.07
CA TYR A 190 16.87 -12.24 -16.80
C TYR A 190 16.82 -10.82 -17.37
N ASP A 191 15.69 -10.43 -17.95
CA ASP A 191 15.47 -9.08 -18.47
C ASP A 191 15.53 -8.05 -17.34
N ASN A 192 14.90 -8.35 -16.19
CA ASN A 192 14.98 -7.51 -14.99
C ASN A 192 16.42 -7.35 -14.48
N TYR A 193 17.20 -8.44 -14.48
CA TYR A 193 18.61 -8.41 -14.06
C TYR A 193 19.45 -7.52 -14.99
N ASN A 194 19.29 -7.68 -16.30
CA ASN A 194 20.00 -6.85 -17.29
C ASN A 194 19.63 -5.37 -17.15
N THR A 195 18.34 -5.09 -16.91
CA THR A 195 17.82 -3.73 -16.70
C THR A 195 18.42 -3.09 -15.44
N LEU A 196 18.46 -3.82 -14.33
CA LEU A 196 18.99 -3.34 -13.05
C LEU A 196 20.51 -3.13 -13.12
N THR A 197 21.23 -4.05 -13.75
CA THR A 197 22.70 -4.00 -13.83
C THR A 197 23.24 -3.11 -14.96
N SER A 198 22.38 -2.65 -15.88
CA SER A 198 22.80 -1.92 -17.09
C SER A 198 23.83 -2.68 -17.91
N ALA A 199 23.73 -4.02 -17.97
CA ALA A 199 24.74 -4.85 -18.62
C ALA A 199 25.00 -4.46 -20.08
N ASN A 200 24.00 -3.88 -20.75
CA ASN A 200 24.04 -3.47 -22.15
C ASN A 200 23.72 -1.97 -22.36
N GLU A 201 23.71 -1.17 -21.30
CA GLU A 201 23.30 0.24 -21.34
C GLU A 201 24.39 1.16 -20.80
N GLN A 202 24.31 2.44 -21.15
CA GLN A 202 25.11 3.47 -20.50
C GLN A 202 24.81 3.44 -18.99
N THR A 203 25.85 3.58 -18.17
CA THR A 203 25.70 3.66 -16.71
C THR A 203 25.47 5.10 -16.25
N TRP A 204 24.89 5.29 -15.07
CA TRP A 204 24.74 6.60 -14.44
C TRP A 204 26.07 7.35 -14.29
N LEU A 205 27.16 6.63 -14.02
CA LEU A 205 28.49 7.22 -13.91
C LEU A 205 28.95 7.82 -15.24
N GLN A 206 28.73 7.12 -16.36
CA GLN A 206 29.07 7.62 -17.70
C GLN A 206 28.19 8.82 -18.08
N PHE A 207 26.88 8.74 -17.82
CA PHE A 207 25.95 9.84 -18.10
C PHE A 207 26.33 11.12 -17.36
N LEU A 208 26.65 11.04 -16.07
CA LEU A 208 27.08 12.20 -15.30
C LEU A 208 28.40 12.78 -15.83
N GLN A 209 29.37 11.92 -16.19
CA GLN A 209 30.66 12.35 -16.73
C GLN A 209 30.50 13.13 -18.05
N GLU A 210 29.63 12.67 -18.95
CA GLU A 210 29.31 13.35 -20.21
C GLU A 210 28.73 14.76 -19.98
N HIS A 211 27.97 14.92 -18.91
CA HIS A 211 27.40 16.20 -18.50
C HIS A 211 28.27 16.99 -17.52
N LYS A 212 29.54 16.58 -17.34
CA LYS A 212 30.54 17.24 -16.48
C LYS A 212 30.20 17.23 -14.98
N TYR A 213 29.42 16.26 -14.54
CA TYR A 213 29.14 15.98 -13.13
C TYR A 213 29.86 14.72 -12.66
N LYS A 214 30.05 14.62 -11.34
CA LYS A 214 30.52 13.43 -10.63
C LYS A 214 29.47 13.02 -9.60
N LYS A 215 29.51 11.75 -9.18
CA LYS A 215 28.59 11.26 -8.13
C LYS A 215 28.76 12.04 -6.81
N GLU A 216 29.98 12.48 -6.50
CA GLU A 216 30.29 13.23 -5.28
C GLU A 216 29.72 14.65 -5.27
N ASP A 217 29.25 15.16 -6.41
CA ASP A 217 28.60 16.47 -6.50
C ASP A 217 27.18 16.45 -5.89
N PHE A 218 26.60 15.26 -5.68
CA PHE A 218 25.26 15.08 -5.13
C PHE A 218 25.30 14.46 -3.73
N GLN A 219 24.32 14.79 -2.90
CA GLN A 219 24.20 14.20 -1.56
C GLN A 219 23.23 13.01 -1.47
N ALA A 220 22.17 13.03 -2.27
CA ALA A 220 21.14 11.99 -2.30
C ALA A 220 20.36 12.08 -3.62
N LEU A 221 19.58 11.04 -3.89
CA LEU A 221 18.60 10.97 -4.98
C LEU A 221 17.23 11.45 -4.50
N LEU A 222 16.49 12.10 -5.39
CA LEU A 222 15.09 12.48 -5.18
C LEU A 222 14.29 12.14 -6.43
N VAL A 223 13.36 11.19 -6.35
CA VAL A 223 12.60 10.71 -7.51
C VAL A 223 11.24 11.40 -7.57
N LEU A 224 10.80 11.77 -8.78
CA LEU A 224 9.48 12.34 -9.03
C LEU A 224 8.72 11.52 -10.09
N PRO A 225 7.43 11.20 -9.91
CA PRO A 225 6.59 11.57 -8.75
C PRO A 225 7.09 10.99 -7.42
N PHE A 226 7.06 11.84 -6.38
CA PHE A 226 7.58 11.49 -5.06
C PHE A 226 6.78 10.33 -4.46
N PHE A 227 7.47 9.41 -3.79
CA PHE A 227 6.82 8.28 -3.12
C PHE A 227 7.32 8.10 -1.68
N GLU A 228 6.37 7.81 -0.79
CA GLU A 228 6.65 7.48 0.61
C GLU A 228 5.63 6.46 1.14
N THR A 229 6.08 5.26 1.46
CA THR A 229 5.27 4.16 1.98
C THR A 229 6.00 3.47 3.13
N GLY A 230 5.23 2.98 4.12
CA GLY A 230 5.76 2.18 5.22
C GLY A 230 5.50 2.69 6.62
N SER A 231 4.90 3.87 6.73
CA SER A 231 4.56 4.48 8.02
C SER A 231 3.20 4.00 8.57
N GLU A 232 2.44 3.25 7.77
CA GLU A 232 1.04 2.84 8.01
C GLU A 232 0.05 4.01 8.16
N LYS A 233 0.51 5.27 8.06
CA LYS A 233 -0.34 6.47 8.06
C LYS A 233 -0.28 7.22 6.74
N LEU A 234 0.92 7.32 6.18
CA LEU A 234 1.16 7.84 4.85
C LEU A 234 1.48 6.71 3.88
N TRP A 235 0.89 6.84 2.70
CA TRP A 235 1.05 6.04 1.51
C TRP A 235 1.00 7.02 0.33
N VAL A 236 2.06 7.79 0.14
CA VAL A 236 2.18 8.74 -0.96
C VAL A 236 2.63 7.96 -2.18
N CYS A 237 1.67 7.69 -3.07
CA CYS A 237 1.83 6.85 -4.26
C CYS A 237 0.69 7.19 -5.24
N SER A 238 0.82 8.29 -6.00
CA SER A 238 -0.27 8.81 -6.84
C SER A 238 -0.71 7.85 -7.95
N ASP A 239 0.16 6.92 -8.33
CA ASP A 239 -0.11 5.79 -9.22
C ASP A 239 0.83 4.65 -8.82
N GLU A 240 0.27 3.51 -8.40
CA GLU A 240 1.04 2.36 -7.92
C GLU A 240 2.04 1.82 -8.95
N ASN A 241 1.69 1.86 -10.23
CA ASN A 241 2.59 1.42 -11.30
C ASN A 241 3.70 2.44 -11.56
N ALA A 242 3.35 3.73 -11.58
CA ALA A 242 4.33 4.81 -11.73
C ALA A 242 5.33 4.83 -10.58
N SER A 243 4.85 4.67 -9.34
CA SER A 243 5.72 4.60 -8.16
C SER A 243 6.56 3.33 -8.14
N ALA A 244 6.01 2.16 -8.53
CA ALA A 244 6.80 0.92 -8.68
C ALA A 244 7.95 1.10 -9.67
N TRP A 245 7.70 1.77 -10.80
CA TRP A 245 8.73 2.09 -11.77
C TRP A 245 9.73 3.13 -11.25
N GLY A 246 9.27 4.19 -10.59
CA GLY A 246 10.11 5.18 -9.93
C GLY A 246 11.08 4.58 -8.92
N ILE A 247 10.62 3.58 -8.17
CA ILE A 247 11.45 2.80 -7.25
C ILE A 247 12.55 2.04 -8.00
N ALA A 248 12.21 1.36 -9.09
CA ALA A 248 13.19 0.62 -9.89
C ALA A 248 14.28 1.56 -10.45
N VAL A 249 13.87 2.71 -11.03
CA VAL A 249 14.79 3.73 -11.56
C VAL A 249 15.67 4.32 -10.45
N GLY A 250 15.06 4.67 -9.30
CA GLY A 250 15.77 5.23 -8.14
C GLY A 250 16.77 4.25 -7.52
N ILE A 251 16.38 2.99 -7.31
CA ILE A 251 17.26 1.94 -6.78
C ILE A 251 18.41 1.66 -7.76
N LYS A 252 18.13 1.58 -9.07
CA LYS A 252 19.18 1.43 -10.10
C LYS A 252 20.21 2.55 -9.99
N ALA A 253 19.76 3.81 -9.90
CA ALA A 253 20.64 4.96 -9.70
C ALA A 253 21.42 4.89 -8.38
N SER A 254 20.74 4.55 -7.28
CA SER A 254 21.33 4.45 -5.94
C SER A 254 22.44 3.40 -5.89
N LEU A 255 22.23 2.23 -6.48
CA LEU A 255 23.22 1.15 -6.52
C LEU A 255 24.47 1.54 -7.33
N GLN A 256 24.29 2.20 -8.48
CA GLN A 256 25.42 2.60 -9.32
C GLN A 256 26.20 3.78 -8.72
N LEU A 257 25.50 4.77 -8.18
CA LEU A 257 26.10 6.00 -7.66
C LEU A 257 26.49 5.91 -6.19
N HIS A 258 26.03 4.89 -5.47
CA HIS A 258 26.18 4.75 -4.01
C HIS A 258 25.63 5.97 -3.25
N LEU A 259 24.52 6.53 -3.74
CA LEU A 259 23.82 7.67 -3.14
C LEU A 259 22.57 7.19 -2.38
N PRO A 260 22.30 7.70 -1.17
CA PRO A 260 21.04 7.42 -0.49
C PRO A 260 19.86 8.05 -1.26
N MET A 261 18.66 7.56 -1.01
CA MET A 261 17.41 8.10 -1.56
C MET A 261 16.67 8.89 -0.48
N VAL A 262 16.06 10.01 -0.88
CA VAL A 262 15.14 10.78 -0.03
C VAL A 262 13.79 10.08 0.06
N ASP A 263 13.30 9.55 -1.05
CA ASP A 263 12.08 8.74 -1.16
C ASP A 263 12.19 7.45 -0.35
N GLY A 264 11.06 6.98 0.20
CA GLY A 264 11.02 5.80 1.06
C GLY A 264 9.93 4.82 0.67
N MET A 265 10.29 3.58 0.37
CA MET A 265 9.33 2.47 0.34
C MET A 265 9.83 1.35 1.23
N MET A 266 9.52 1.48 2.52
CA MET A 266 9.95 0.53 3.55
C MET A 266 8.73 -0.13 4.19
N SER A 267 8.93 -1.20 4.96
CA SER A 267 7.81 -1.85 5.67
C SER A 267 7.46 -1.18 6.99
N ARG A 268 8.34 -0.29 7.50
CA ARG A 268 8.39 0.13 8.90
C ARG A 268 9.05 1.52 9.05
N THR A 269 8.64 2.53 8.31
CA THR A 269 9.13 3.92 8.54
C THR A 269 8.50 4.48 9.82
N SER A 270 9.23 5.29 10.59
CA SER A 270 8.65 5.96 11.76
C SER A 270 7.88 7.22 11.35
N TRP A 271 6.82 7.57 12.07
CA TRP A 271 6.03 8.77 11.74
C TRP A 271 6.85 10.06 11.66
N PRO A 272 7.76 10.40 12.60
CA PRO A 272 8.52 11.65 12.50
C PRO A 272 9.38 11.74 11.24
N ILE A 273 9.90 10.61 10.77
CA ILE A 273 10.75 10.53 9.58
C ILE A 273 9.88 10.68 8.32
N ALA A 274 8.83 9.87 8.18
CA ALA A 274 7.91 9.95 7.05
C ALA A 274 7.26 11.34 6.95
N PHE A 275 6.75 11.89 8.06
CA PHE A 275 6.11 13.21 8.09
C PHE A 275 7.07 14.35 7.74
N SER A 276 8.36 14.20 8.04
CA SER A 276 9.38 15.17 7.63
C SER A 276 9.74 15.03 6.15
N GLN A 277 9.86 13.80 5.65
CA GLN A 277 10.25 13.51 4.26
C GLN A 277 9.18 13.94 3.27
N VAL A 278 7.92 13.57 3.46
CA VAL A 278 6.84 13.85 2.48
C VAL A 278 6.67 15.33 2.15
N LYS A 279 7.04 16.21 3.09
CA LYS A 279 6.96 17.66 2.94
C LYS A 279 7.85 18.22 1.85
N ILE A 280 8.88 17.47 1.43
CA ILE A 280 9.68 17.85 0.26
C ILE A 280 8.82 17.96 -1.01
N ALA A 281 7.73 17.20 -1.09
CA ALA A 281 6.78 17.20 -2.21
C ALA A 281 5.49 18.00 -1.91
N GLY A 282 5.44 18.75 -0.80
CA GLY A 282 4.27 19.52 -0.37
C GLY A 282 4.06 20.87 -1.08
N GLY A 283 4.83 21.18 -2.10
CA GLY A 283 4.76 22.48 -2.77
C GLY A 283 5.56 23.57 -2.07
N PRO A 284 5.51 24.80 -2.60
CA PRO A 284 6.37 25.88 -2.15
C PRO A 284 5.93 26.45 -0.79
N TYR A 285 4.64 26.35 -0.42
CA TYR A 285 4.09 26.88 0.84
C TYR A 285 4.27 25.96 2.05
N THR A 286 4.58 24.67 1.83
CA THR A 286 4.85 23.72 2.91
C THR A 286 6.27 23.91 3.44
N TYR A 287 6.40 24.09 4.76
CA TYR A 287 7.70 24.07 5.44
C TYR A 287 8.37 22.69 5.30
N LYS A 288 9.69 22.65 5.03
CA LYS A 288 10.45 21.40 4.79
C LYS A 288 11.48 21.14 5.88
N PRO A 289 11.11 20.44 6.98
CA PRO A 289 11.99 20.26 8.13
C PRO A 289 13.29 19.52 7.76
N MET A 290 13.24 18.60 6.81
CA MET A 290 14.40 17.84 6.34
C MET A 290 15.54 18.75 5.85
N LEU A 291 15.23 19.90 5.23
CA LEU A 291 16.23 20.83 4.71
C LEU A 291 17.08 21.47 5.82
N ASP A 292 16.54 21.57 7.04
CA ASP A 292 17.25 22.15 8.19
C ASP A 292 18.24 21.16 8.83
N THR A 293 18.07 19.85 8.56
CA THR A 293 18.88 18.79 9.14
C THR A 293 19.85 18.13 8.15
N LEU A 294 19.97 18.67 6.93
CA LEU A 294 20.86 18.11 5.91
C LEU A 294 22.33 18.15 6.35
N PRO A 295 23.13 17.12 6.04
CA PRO A 295 24.54 17.08 6.40
C PRO A 295 25.38 18.10 5.62
N ASN A 296 24.90 18.56 4.47
CA ASN A 296 25.56 19.56 3.63
C ASN A 296 24.56 20.20 2.63
N GLU A 297 25.01 21.20 1.89
CA GLU A 297 24.23 21.96 0.90
C GLU A 297 24.42 21.48 -0.55
N LYS A 298 25.00 20.29 -0.79
CA LYS A 298 25.13 19.75 -2.16
C LYS A 298 23.75 19.51 -2.77
N PRO A 299 23.59 19.57 -4.10
CA PRO A 299 22.31 19.25 -4.73
C PRO A 299 21.86 17.80 -4.46
N PHE A 300 20.55 17.61 -4.49
CA PHE A 300 19.96 16.30 -4.77
C PHE A 300 20.06 16.02 -6.27
N LEU A 301 20.36 14.77 -6.64
CA LEU A 301 20.18 14.31 -8.00
C LEU A 301 18.70 13.96 -8.16
N LEU A 302 17.94 14.89 -8.74
CA LEU A 302 16.51 14.75 -8.91
C LEU A 302 16.22 13.99 -10.22
N LEU A 303 15.44 12.91 -10.12
CA LEU A 303 15.06 12.05 -11.24
C LEU A 303 13.57 12.20 -11.50
N ARG A 304 13.19 12.88 -12.58
CA ARG A 304 11.80 12.99 -13.00
C ARG A 304 11.50 11.92 -14.05
N LEU A 305 10.59 11.00 -13.77
CA LEU A 305 10.09 10.04 -14.76
C LEU A 305 9.49 10.77 -15.97
N ASP A 306 9.83 10.31 -17.17
CA ASP A 306 9.47 10.99 -18.42
C ASP A 306 8.03 10.75 -18.88
N ASP A 307 7.42 9.65 -18.44
CA ASP A 307 6.04 9.25 -18.71
C ASP A 307 5.03 9.83 -17.70
N GLN A 308 5.50 10.49 -16.63
CA GLN A 308 4.66 10.98 -15.55
C GLN A 308 4.44 12.50 -15.58
N VAL A 309 3.20 12.89 -15.27
CA VAL A 309 2.82 14.30 -15.09
C VAL A 309 2.95 14.66 -13.62
N LEU A 310 3.78 15.66 -13.33
CA LEU A 310 3.92 16.18 -11.97
C LEU A 310 2.75 17.08 -11.62
N ASN A 311 2.23 16.93 -10.41
CA ASN A 311 1.28 17.87 -9.84
C ASN A 311 1.97 19.24 -9.58
N PRO A 312 1.21 20.35 -9.44
CA PRO A 312 1.77 21.67 -9.20
C PRO A 312 2.72 21.74 -7.99
N ASP A 313 2.41 20.97 -6.93
CA ASP A 313 3.22 20.92 -5.70
C ASP A 313 4.56 20.19 -5.87
N GLN A 314 4.76 19.42 -6.92
CA GLN A 314 6.06 18.80 -7.23
C GLN A 314 6.80 19.60 -8.31
N GLN A 315 6.09 20.33 -9.16
CA GLN A 315 6.70 21.14 -10.23
C GLN A 315 7.65 22.22 -9.71
N TYR A 316 7.42 22.79 -8.52
CA TYR A 316 8.33 23.81 -7.96
C TYR A 316 9.74 23.26 -7.68
N LEU A 317 9.88 21.93 -7.42
CA LEU A 317 11.20 21.30 -7.26
C LEU A 317 12.05 21.47 -8.52
N LEU A 318 11.43 21.39 -9.71
CA LEU A 318 12.11 21.62 -10.98
C LEU A 318 12.54 23.08 -11.14
N GLN A 319 11.77 24.04 -10.62
CA GLN A 319 12.12 25.47 -10.65
C GLN A 319 13.35 25.77 -9.78
N ALA A 320 13.58 24.98 -8.73
CA ALA A 320 14.77 25.05 -7.88
C ALA A 320 15.96 24.22 -8.40
N SER A 321 15.87 23.69 -9.62
CA SER A 321 16.84 22.75 -10.18
C SER A 321 17.45 23.20 -11.50
N ASP A 322 18.68 22.79 -11.77
CA ASP A 322 19.32 22.92 -13.07
C ASP A 322 19.16 21.60 -13.85
N SER A 323 18.75 21.66 -15.12
CA SER A 323 18.62 20.47 -15.96
C SER A 323 20.01 19.91 -16.30
N ILE A 324 20.19 18.60 -16.09
CA ILE A 324 21.41 17.89 -16.48
C ILE A 324 21.21 17.30 -17.88
N GLY A 325 20.14 16.53 -18.08
CA GLY A 325 19.82 15.89 -19.36
C GLY A 325 18.73 14.83 -19.23
N HIS A 326 18.38 14.19 -20.35
CA HIS A 326 17.54 13.00 -20.35
C HIS A 326 18.41 11.75 -20.29
N PHE A 327 18.04 10.80 -19.45
CA PHE A 327 18.74 9.53 -19.28
C PHE A 327 17.75 8.38 -19.17
N THR A 328 17.71 7.56 -20.22
CA THR A 328 16.88 6.37 -20.33
C THR A 328 15.37 6.67 -20.18
N HIS A 329 14.86 6.65 -18.94
CA HIS A 329 13.44 6.79 -18.59
C HIS A 329 13.16 7.97 -17.67
N CYS A 330 14.11 8.90 -17.55
CA CYS A 330 13.96 10.05 -16.68
C CYS A 330 14.74 11.27 -17.17
N TYR A 331 14.28 12.45 -16.76
CA TYR A 331 15.05 13.67 -16.83
C TYR A 331 15.78 13.88 -15.52
N ALA A 332 17.10 14.04 -15.58
CA ALA A 332 17.97 14.29 -14.45
C ALA A 332 18.15 15.79 -14.22
N TYR A 333 18.12 16.20 -12.96
CA TYR A 333 18.32 17.58 -12.53
C TYR A 333 19.21 17.67 -11.29
N ALA A 334 19.93 18.78 -11.15
CA ALA A 334 20.61 19.16 -9.91
C ALA A 334 19.70 20.08 -9.08
N CYS A 335 19.06 19.54 -8.04
CA CYS A 335 18.12 20.26 -7.18
C CYS A 335 18.81 20.81 -5.93
N TYR A 336 18.91 22.14 -5.79
CA TYR A 336 19.75 22.76 -4.75
C TYR A 336 18.96 23.06 -3.47
N PRO A 337 19.36 22.52 -2.30
CA PRO A 337 18.69 22.80 -1.02
C PRO A 337 18.59 24.30 -0.69
N ALA A 338 19.64 25.07 -0.94
CA ALA A 338 19.64 26.51 -0.74
C ALA A 338 18.55 27.25 -1.57
N ARG A 339 18.30 26.80 -2.81
CA ARG A 339 17.24 27.38 -3.68
C ARG A 339 15.86 27.00 -3.17
N LEU A 340 15.68 25.77 -2.68
CA LEU A 340 14.45 25.33 -2.03
C LEU A 340 14.16 26.15 -0.77
N LYS A 341 15.14 26.31 0.12
CA LYS A 341 15.02 27.14 1.35
C LYS A 341 14.66 28.59 1.01
N ALA A 342 15.22 29.15 -0.06
CA ALA A 342 14.89 30.51 -0.50
C ALA A 342 13.44 30.62 -1.00
N SER A 343 12.96 29.60 -1.73
CA SER A 343 11.56 29.51 -2.16
C SER A 343 10.60 29.42 -0.98
N ASP A 344 10.90 28.57 0.02
CA ASP A 344 10.07 28.42 1.21
C ASP A 344 9.95 29.73 2.01
N ARG A 345 11.08 30.44 2.17
CA ARG A 345 11.13 31.72 2.89
C ARG A 345 10.42 32.86 2.15
N HIS A 346 10.25 32.76 0.83
CA HIS A 346 9.52 33.77 0.07
C HIS A 346 8.09 33.92 0.61
N HIS A 347 7.46 32.86 1.13
CA HIS A 347 6.13 32.94 1.74
C HIS A 347 6.10 33.62 3.09
N GLN A 348 7.16 33.45 3.90
CA GLN A 348 7.33 34.19 5.16
C GLN A 348 7.55 35.69 4.91
N SER A 349 8.01 36.06 3.72
CA SER A 349 8.24 37.46 3.32
C SER A 349 7.02 38.16 2.72
N ILE A 350 5.91 37.44 2.50
CA ILE A 350 4.65 38.06 2.08
C ILE A 350 4.19 38.99 3.21
N LYS A 351 4.41 40.30 3.02
CA LYS A 351 3.88 41.35 3.89
C LYS A 351 2.38 41.39 3.70
N LEU A 352 1.69 40.58 4.49
CA LEU A 352 0.25 40.50 4.49
C LEU A 352 -0.31 41.80 5.09
N PRO A 353 -1.29 42.46 4.44
CA PRO A 353 -2.14 43.40 5.14
C PRO A 353 -2.99 42.60 6.12
N LEU A 354 -2.44 42.27 7.30
CA LEU A 354 -3.11 41.52 8.38
C LEU A 354 -4.25 42.31 9.06
N THR A 355 -4.88 43.24 8.34
CA THR A 355 -5.98 44.06 8.84
C THR A 355 -7.35 43.47 8.55
N THR A 356 -7.44 42.37 7.79
CA THR A 356 -8.72 41.74 7.44
C THR A 356 -8.96 40.46 8.24
N THR A 357 -10.06 40.42 8.99
CA THR A 357 -10.55 39.22 9.69
C THR A 357 -11.13 38.14 8.77
N ASN A 358 -11.11 38.37 7.45
CA ASN A 358 -11.72 37.52 6.44
C ASN A 358 -10.67 36.96 5.48
N ASP A 359 -10.95 35.76 4.97
CA ASP A 359 -10.18 35.13 3.91
C ASP A 359 -10.09 36.01 2.66
N THR A 360 -8.89 36.12 2.11
CA THR A 360 -8.58 37.03 1.01
C THR A 360 -7.85 36.32 -0.12
N CYS A 361 -8.22 36.61 -1.37
CA CYS A 361 -7.48 36.15 -2.55
C CYS A 361 -6.65 37.30 -3.13
N ILE A 362 -5.33 37.12 -3.24
CA ILE A 362 -4.41 38.16 -3.74
C ILE A 362 -3.92 37.92 -5.17
N LYS A 363 -4.17 36.74 -5.74
CA LYS A 363 -3.64 36.35 -7.07
C LYS A 363 -4.68 35.62 -7.93
N TYR A 364 -5.93 36.06 -7.90
CA TYR A 364 -7.00 35.60 -8.79
C TYR A 364 -8.28 36.44 -8.60
N ALA A 365 -9.10 36.60 -9.65
CA ALA A 365 -10.32 37.42 -9.63
C ALA A 365 -11.61 36.62 -9.83
N GLY A 366 -11.60 35.32 -9.62
CA GLY A 366 -12.77 34.45 -9.75
C GLY A 366 -13.16 33.72 -8.45
N PRO A 367 -14.16 32.83 -8.52
CA PRO A 367 -14.72 32.20 -7.33
C PRO A 367 -13.77 31.15 -6.73
N TRP A 368 -13.79 31.09 -5.40
CA TRP A 368 -13.19 30.08 -4.55
C TRP A 368 -14.11 29.89 -3.34
N TYR A 369 -13.92 28.81 -2.59
CA TYR A 369 -14.77 28.46 -1.46
C TYR A 369 -13.91 27.99 -0.29
N ALA A 370 -14.13 28.55 0.91
CA ALA A 370 -13.50 28.13 2.14
C ALA A 370 -14.55 27.81 3.22
N LYS A 371 -14.25 26.83 4.07
CA LYS A 371 -15.05 26.45 5.24
C LYS A 371 -14.13 25.97 6.36
N HIS A 372 -14.07 26.74 7.45
CA HIS A 372 -13.11 26.50 8.54
C HIS A 372 -13.59 25.48 9.58
N PHE A 373 -14.89 25.20 9.71
CA PHE A 373 -15.40 24.25 10.70
C PHE A 373 -14.99 24.57 12.16
N ASP A 374 -14.74 25.85 12.48
CA ASP A 374 -14.28 26.26 13.80
C ASP A 374 -15.33 25.93 14.88
N GLU A 375 -14.96 25.07 15.84
CA GLU A 375 -15.76 24.80 17.04
C GLU A 375 -15.32 25.69 18.22
N PRO A 376 -16.25 26.11 19.10
CA PRO A 376 -15.97 27.05 20.18
C PRO A 376 -15.12 26.49 21.33
N ASP A 377 -14.84 25.18 21.37
CA ASP A 377 -13.92 24.56 22.34
C ASP A 377 -12.57 24.20 21.69
N PRO A 378 -11.60 25.13 21.65
CA PRO A 378 -10.29 24.90 21.04
C PRO A 378 -9.40 23.90 21.81
N GLN A 379 -9.80 23.44 23.01
CA GLN A 379 -8.95 22.57 23.82
C GLN A 379 -8.96 21.10 23.36
N LYS A 380 -10.03 20.65 22.69
CA LYS A 380 -10.20 19.23 22.33
C LYS A 380 -9.43 18.84 21.06
N PHE A 381 -9.44 19.72 20.05
CA PHE A 381 -8.80 19.47 18.75
C PHE A 381 -8.08 20.72 18.25
N SER A 382 -7.00 21.11 18.93
CA SER A 382 -6.21 22.28 18.55
C SER A 382 -5.67 22.13 17.11
N PHE A 383 -6.14 23.01 16.24
CA PHE A 383 -5.53 23.37 14.98
C PHE A 383 -5.11 24.85 15.10
N PRO A 384 -4.07 25.35 14.41
CA PRO A 384 -3.60 26.72 14.62
C PRO A 384 -4.74 27.76 14.50
N GLY A 385 -5.03 28.42 15.63
CA GLY A 385 -6.05 29.47 15.76
C GLY A 385 -7.44 29.03 16.23
N TYR A 386 -7.90 27.81 15.98
CA TYR A 386 -9.27 27.36 16.35
C TYR A 386 -9.38 25.84 16.55
N GLY A 387 -10.44 25.37 17.22
CA GLY A 387 -10.76 23.95 17.33
C GLY A 387 -11.33 23.40 16.02
N GLY A 388 -10.94 22.19 15.62
CA GLY A 388 -11.57 21.49 14.49
C GLY A 388 -12.94 20.89 14.85
N LYS A 389 -13.81 20.70 13.86
CA LYS A 389 -15.11 20.05 14.05
C LYS A 389 -14.94 18.56 14.32
N GLN A 390 -15.59 18.05 15.36
CA GLN A 390 -15.47 16.65 15.75
C GLN A 390 -16.12 15.70 14.72
N TYR A 391 -15.57 14.48 14.63
CA TYR A 391 -16.13 13.33 13.93
C TYR A 391 -17.66 13.21 14.08
N SER A 392 -18.34 12.94 12.96
CA SER A 392 -19.77 12.64 12.91
C SER A 392 -19.97 11.17 12.53
N THR A 393 -20.90 10.49 13.22
CA THR A 393 -21.29 9.10 12.94
C THR A 393 -22.26 8.96 11.75
N SER A 394 -22.53 10.03 11.01
CA SER A 394 -23.39 9.94 9.83
C SER A 394 -22.68 9.20 8.70
N GLN A 395 -23.40 8.31 8.02
CA GLN A 395 -22.88 7.64 6.82
C GLN A 395 -22.69 8.68 5.71
N ASN A 396 -21.51 8.70 5.10
CA ASN A 396 -21.14 9.61 4.03
C ASN A 396 -21.47 11.09 4.31
N PRO A 397 -20.89 11.72 5.36
CA PRO A 397 -21.24 13.09 5.70
C PRO A 397 -20.87 14.03 4.55
N VAL A 398 -21.88 14.76 4.04
CA VAL A 398 -21.63 15.86 3.10
C VAL A 398 -20.99 17.01 3.87
N ILE A 399 -19.73 17.29 3.55
CA ILE A 399 -18.94 18.33 4.22
C ILE A 399 -19.04 19.69 3.53
N ALA A 400 -19.28 19.71 2.22
CA ALA A 400 -19.54 20.92 1.46
C ALA A 400 -20.38 20.65 0.21
N ALA A 401 -21.14 21.66 -0.22
CA ALA A 401 -21.84 21.67 -1.50
C ALA A 401 -21.64 23.06 -2.12
N VAL A 402 -20.86 23.13 -3.19
CA VAL A 402 -20.38 24.39 -3.78
C VAL A 402 -20.93 24.55 -5.19
N THR A 403 -21.59 25.67 -5.45
CA THR A 403 -21.98 26.03 -6.82
C THR A 403 -20.76 26.54 -7.58
N VAL A 404 -20.52 26.02 -8.77
CA VAL A 404 -19.34 26.36 -9.59
C VAL A 404 -19.75 26.82 -10.99
N GLN A 405 -18.93 27.69 -11.56
CA GLN A 405 -18.99 28.11 -12.96
C GLN A 405 -17.64 27.80 -13.62
N PRO A 406 -17.50 26.63 -14.26
CA PRO A 406 -16.23 26.16 -14.78
C PRO A 406 -15.70 27.09 -15.89
N ARG A 407 -14.39 27.30 -15.95
CA ARG A 407 -13.72 28.08 -17.00
C ARG A 407 -12.77 27.20 -17.81
N GLY A 408 -13.30 26.52 -18.82
CA GLY A 408 -12.49 25.72 -19.77
C GLY A 408 -11.61 24.68 -19.07
N THR A 409 -10.30 24.67 -19.38
CA THR A 409 -9.30 23.72 -18.87
C THR A 409 -8.62 24.18 -17.57
N GLN A 410 -9.24 25.09 -16.81
CA GLN A 410 -8.69 25.58 -15.55
C GLN A 410 -8.48 24.42 -14.56
N LEU A 411 -7.27 24.35 -13.99
CA LEU A 411 -6.95 23.43 -12.90
C LEU A 411 -7.42 24.01 -11.57
N TYR A 412 -8.06 23.16 -10.77
CA TYR A 412 -8.52 23.44 -9.42
C TYR A 412 -7.81 22.54 -8.41
N GLU A 413 -7.76 23.00 -7.17
CA GLU A 413 -7.32 22.23 -6.02
C GLU A 413 -8.47 22.17 -5.01
N PHE A 414 -8.75 20.96 -4.54
CA PHE A 414 -9.44 20.72 -3.28
C PHE A 414 -8.41 20.42 -2.22
N SER A 415 -8.53 21.03 -1.05
CA SER A 415 -7.76 20.67 0.14
C SER A 415 -8.61 20.72 1.40
N CYS A 416 -8.33 19.84 2.36
CA CYS A 416 -8.99 19.83 3.67
C CYS A 416 -8.09 19.18 4.72
N TRP A 417 -8.12 19.69 5.95
CA TRP A 417 -7.33 19.14 7.04
C TRP A 417 -8.13 18.12 7.84
N PHE A 418 -7.52 16.96 8.08
CA PHE A 418 -8.07 15.91 8.92
C PHE A 418 -7.09 15.54 10.03
N ARG A 419 -7.59 15.47 11.25
CA ARG A 419 -6.88 14.84 12.36
C ARG A 419 -7.20 13.36 12.34
N VAL A 420 -6.16 12.52 12.24
CA VAL A 420 -6.31 11.07 12.19
C VAL A 420 -5.93 10.43 13.53
N SER A 421 -6.57 9.30 13.84
CA SER A 421 -6.27 8.52 15.05
C SER A 421 -4.82 8.04 15.06
N THR A 422 -4.23 7.88 16.25
CA THR A 422 -2.92 7.25 16.43
C THR A 422 -2.99 5.74 16.65
N ASP A 423 -4.19 5.19 16.81
CA ASP A 423 -4.35 3.81 17.30
C ASP A 423 -4.37 2.78 16.16
N ASP A 424 -4.82 3.19 14.98
CA ASP A 424 -4.97 2.35 13.79
C ASP A 424 -4.29 2.97 12.55
N TYR A 425 -4.44 2.34 11.38
CA TYR A 425 -3.93 2.83 10.09
C TYR A 425 -4.98 3.62 9.28
N ASN A 426 -6.21 3.74 9.78
CA ASN A 426 -7.31 4.33 9.03
C ASN A 426 -7.05 5.80 8.74
N SER A 427 -7.56 6.26 7.59
CA SER A 427 -7.48 7.64 7.13
C SER A 427 -8.71 7.95 6.26
N PRO A 428 -9.24 9.17 6.30
CA PRO A 428 -10.45 9.50 5.55
C PRO A 428 -10.17 9.62 4.05
N ILE A 429 -11.17 9.24 3.25
CA ILE A 429 -11.22 9.47 1.81
C ILE A 429 -12.30 10.52 1.54
N CYS A 430 -11.97 11.53 0.75
CA CYS A 430 -12.94 12.53 0.32
C CYS A 430 -13.41 12.23 -1.10
N ASP A 431 -14.72 12.15 -1.28
CA ASP A 431 -15.36 12.04 -2.58
C ASP A 431 -15.82 13.42 -3.04
N LEU A 432 -15.48 13.77 -4.28
CA LEU A 432 -15.95 14.96 -4.97
C LEU A 432 -16.83 14.52 -6.13
N GLU A 433 -18.14 14.76 -6.00
CA GLU A 433 -19.10 14.53 -7.07
C GLU A 433 -19.39 15.84 -7.82
N LEU A 434 -19.03 15.87 -9.10
CA LEU A 434 -19.24 17.02 -9.98
C LEU A 434 -20.55 16.80 -10.73
N LEU A 435 -21.56 17.63 -10.45
CA LEU A 435 -22.93 17.48 -10.92
C LEU A 435 -23.29 18.54 -11.96
N ASP A 436 -24.11 18.17 -12.95
CA ASP A 436 -24.72 19.11 -13.89
C ASP A 436 -25.91 19.89 -13.27
N SER A 437 -26.61 20.71 -14.08
CA SER A 437 -27.79 21.46 -13.62
C SER A 437 -29.00 20.58 -13.30
N ALA A 438 -29.07 19.36 -13.83
CA ALA A 438 -30.14 18.40 -13.57
C ALA A 438 -29.83 17.50 -12.36
N GLY A 439 -28.61 17.58 -11.80
CA GLY A 439 -28.16 16.77 -10.68
C GLY A 439 -27.50 15.45 -11.10
N ASN A 440 -27.22 15.24 -12.38
CA ASN A 440 -26.52 14.04 -12.84
C ASN A 440 -25.03 14.16 -12.55
N THR A 441 -24.41 13.07 -12.11
CA THR A 441 -22.96 12.99 -11.92
C THR A 441 -22.24 12.99 -13.27
N LEU A 442 -21.43 14.01 -13.50
CA LEU A 442 -20.54 14.11 -14.66
C LEU A 442 -19.19 13.45 -14.39
N GLN A 443 -18.70 13.56 -13.16
CA GLN A 443 -17.42 13.01 -12.74
C GLN A 443 -17.42 12.76 -11.22
N LYS A 444 -16.75 11.69 -10.80
CA LYS A 444 -16.39 11.45 -9.40
C LYS A 444 -14.88 11.44 -9.26
N ILE A 445 -14.38 12.04 -8.19
CA ILE A 445 -12.96 12.15 -7.90
C ILE A 445 -12.75 11.78 -6.43
N GLN A 446 -11.77 10.93 -6.15
CA GLN A 446 -11.41 10.56 -4.78
C GLN A 446 -10.10 11.22 -4.40
N SER A 447 -10.04 11.75 -3.18
CA SER A 447 -8.85 12.36 -2.58
C SER A 447 -8.49 11.60 -1.31
N PHE A 448 -7.28 11.04 -1.27
CA PHE A 448 -6.85 10.15 -0.20
C PHE A 448 -5.98 10.90 0.83
N THR A 449 -6.43 10.98 2.09
CA THR A 449 -5.65 11.66 3.14
C THR A 449 -4.31 10.97 3.43
N LYS A 450 -4.22 9.65 3.19
CA LYS A 450 -2.98 8.89 3.30
C LYS A 450 -1.92 9.33 2.28
N GLU A 451 -2.29 9.99 1.19
CA GLU A 451 -1.36 10.55 0.20
C GLU A 451 -0.87 11.96 0.57
N SER A 452 -1.15 12.42 1.80
CA SER A 452 -0.79 13.77 2.23
C SER A 452 0.72 14.02 2.17
N THR A 453 1.09 15.11 1.51
CA THR A 453 2.45 15.67 1.52
C THR A 453 2.60 16.83 2.51
N ASP A 454 1.53 17.20 3.24
CA ASP A 454 1.60 18.20 4.30
C ASP A 454 0.97 17.71 5.60
N ASN A 455 1.58 18.06 6.71
CA ASN A 455 1.16 17.61 8.03
C ASN A 455 1.51 18.63 9.11
N ARG A 456 0.74 18.64 10.19
CA ARG A 456 0.96 19.51 11.36
C ARG A 456 0.92 18.68 12.65
N GLY A 457 1.42 19.28 13.74
CA GLY A 457 1.44 18.63 15.04
C GLY A 457 0.03 18.16 15.47
N GLY A 458 -0.05 17.06 16.22
CA GLY A 458 -1.35 16.46 16.58
C GLY A 458 -1.95 15.57 15.49
N TYR A 459 -1.15 15.10 14.53
CA TYR A 459 -1.56 14.17 13.45
C TYR A 459 -2.62 14.77 12.51
N TRP A 460 -2.51 16.07 12.26
CA TRP A 460 -3.25 16.73 11.20
C TRP A 460 -2.57 16.46 9.86
N LEU A 461 -3.31 15.89 8.93
CA LEU A 461 -2.88 15.59 7.56
C LEU A 461 -3.74 16.40 6.58
N ARG A 462 -3.11 17.01 5.59
CA ARG A 462 -3.78 17.77 4.53
C ARG A 462 -4.18 16.83 3.39
N ASN A 463 -5.45 16.52 3.29
CA ASN A 463 -5.96 15.83 2.10
C ASN A 463 -6.06 16.83 0.95
N SER A 464 -5.43 16.57 -0.19
CA SER A 464 -5.51 17.47 -1.34
C SER A 464 -5.42 16.75 -2.67
N ILE A 465 -6.16 17.26 -3.66
CA ILE A 465 -6.11 16.77 -5.05
C ILE A 465 -6.28 17.91 -6.05
N TYR A 466 -5.55 17.80 -7.16
CA TYR A 466 -5.68 18.68 -8.31
C TYR A 466 -6.56 18.04 -9.38
N PHE A 467 -7.49 18.80 -9.94
CA PHE A 467 -8.42 18.30 -10.95
C PHE A 467 -8.95 19.40 -11.86
N THR A 468 -9.50 19.01 -13.01
CA THR A 468 -10.22 19.91 -13.92
C THR A 468 -11.72 19.71 -13.73
N ILE A 469 -12.49 20.79 -13.94
CA ILE A 469 -13.95 20.76 -13.79
C ILE A 469 -14.58 20.72 -15.19
N PRO A 470 -15.40 19.69 -15.53
CA PRO A 470 -16.12 19.65 -16.80
C PRO A 470 -16.99 20.91 -17.01
N VAL A 471 -17.07 21.41 -18.24
CA VAL A 471 -17.73 22.69 -18.58
C VAL A 471 -19.21 22.75 -18.14
N ASN A 472 -19.88 21.61 -18.09
CA ASN A 472 -21.29 21.50 -17.71
C ASN A 472 -21.53 21.36 -16.21
N THR A 473 -20.49 21.25 -15.39
CA THR A 473 -20.63 21.17 -13.94
C THR A 473 -21.22 22.47 -13.39
N ARG A 474 -22.19 22.35 -12.49
CA ARG A 474 -22.83 23.48 -11.79
C ARG A 474 -22.69 23.36 -10.28
N LYS A 475 -22.48 22.15 -9.77
CA LYS A 475 -22.36 21.90 -8.35
C LYS A 475 -21.27 20.86 -8.10
N ILE A 476 -20.47 21.07 -7.07
CA ILE A 476 -19.55 20.08 -6.52
C ILE A 476 -20.05 19.71 -5.14
N VAL A 477 -20.28 18.44 -4.89
CA VAL A 477 -20.61 17.90 -3.57
C VAL A 477 -19.39 17.19 -3.04
N CYS A 478 -18.89 17.64 -1.89
CA CYS A 478 -17.79 17.00 -1.19
C CYS A 478 -18.35 16.20 -0.03
N SER A 479 -18.06 14.91 0.02
CA SER A 479 -18.39 13.99 1.11
C SER A 479 -17.16 13.24 1.59
N ILE A 480 -17.26 12.60 2.75
CA ILE A 480 -16.24 11.67 3.27
C ILE A 480 -16.81 10.26 3.12
N GLU A 481 -16.02 9.32 2.61
CA GLU A 481 -16.45 7.92 2.45
C GLU A 481 -16.69 7.25 3.82
N ASP A 482 -17.79 6.49 3.92
CA ASP A 482 -18.15 5.67 5.09
C ASP A 482 -17.35 4.36 5.07
N ILE A 483 -16.12 4.43 5.56
CA ILE A 483 -15.24 3.28 5.74
C ILE A 483 -15.44 2.75 7.17
N PRO A 484 -15.67 1.44 7.37
CA PRO A 484 -15.82 0.87 8.71
C PRO A 484 -14.64 1.22 9.63
N GLY A 485 -14.96 1.90 10.75
CA GLY A 485 -13.97 2.35 11.73
C GLY A 485 -13.91 3.88 11.86
N HIS A 486 -13.29 4.37 12.93
CA HIS A 486 -13.12 5.82 13.15
C HIS A 486 -11.96 6.34 12.29
N THR A 487 -12.22 6.66 11.02
CA THR A 487 -11.16 7.07 10.08
C THR A 487 -10.56 8.44 10.36
N TRP A 488 -11.26 9.30 11.10
CA TRP A 488 -10.78 10.63 11.51
C TRP A 488 -11.39 11.07 12.84
N GLU A 489 -10.70 11.97 13.55
CA GLU A 489 -11.12 12.53 14.85
C GLU A 489 -11.74 13.92 14.69
N ALA A 490 -11.14 14.75 13.84
CA ALA A 490 -11.60 16.11 13.56
C ALA A 490 -11.29 16.55 12.12
N ILE A 491 -12.07 17.51 11.63
CA ILE A 491 -11.93 18.15 10.31
C ILE A 491 -11.77 19.67 10.49
N ASN A 492 -10.93 20.29 9.68
CA ASN A 492 -10.77 21.73 9.64
C ASN A 492 -10.46 22.19 8.20
N ASP A 493 -10.67 23.48 7.94
CA ASP A 493 -10.15 24.19 6.77
C ASP A 493 -10.29 23.46 5.44
N LEU A 494 -11.51 23.35 4.94
CA LEU A 494 -11.77 22.95 3.56
C LEU A 494 -11.61 24.18 2.66
N LEU A 495 -10.81 24.03 1.61
CA LEU A 495 -10.60 25.03 0.56
C LEU A 495 -10.75 24.39 -0.82
N LEU A 496 -11.60 24.99 -1.65
CA LEU A 496 -11.72 24.71 -3.08
C LEU A 496 -11.35 25.98 -3.85
N ARG A 497 -10.26 25.92 -4.61
CA ARG A 497 -9.70 27.08 -5.32
C ARG A 497 -9.17 26.71 -6.70
N PRO A 498 -9.05 27.66 -7.64
CA PRO A 498 -8.18 27.48 -8.80
C PRO A 498 -6.72 27.34 -8.37
N ALA A 499 -5.97 26.47 -9.04
CA ALA A 499 -4.58 26.15 -8.67
C ALA A 499 -3.63 27.36 -8.71
N GLU A 500 -3.91 28.34 -9.58
CA GLU A 500 -3.13 29.59 -9.69
C GLU A 500 -3.46 30.64 -8.61
N ALA A 501 -4.61 30.50 -7.94
CA ALA A 501 -5.06 31.44 -6.93
C ALA A 501 -4.17 31.35 -5.68
N VAL A 502 -3.91 32.50 -5.05
CA VAL A 502 -3.26 32.56 -3.74
C VAL A 502 -4.29 33.07 -2.75
N ILE A 503 -4.74 32.17 -1.88
CA ILE A 503 -5.72 32.41 -0.82
C ILE A 503 -4.97 32.54 0.50
N ILE A 504 -5.27 33.59 1.25
CA ILE A 504 -4.79 33.79 2.61
C ILE A 504 -5.99 33.67 3.53
N THR A 505 -5.92 32.70 4.44
CA THR A 505 -6.92 32.49 5.48
C THR A 505 -6.36 33.02 6.78
N SER A 506 -7.01 34.04 7.35
CA SER A 506 -6.63 34.58 8.66
C SER A 506 -7.15 33.65 9.75
N LYS A 507 -6.31 33.30 10.72
CA LYS A 507 -6.68 32.52 11.89
C LYS A 507 -6.61 33.40 13.14
N ALA A 508 -7.13 32.94 14.28
CA ALA A 508 -7.05 33.73 15.52
C ALA A 508 -5.59 34.01 15.90
N GLY A 509 -5.31 35.22 16.38
CA GLY A 509 -3.94 35.70 16.64
C GLY A 509 -3.20 36.10 15.36
N ASP A 510 -1.86 36.14 15.41
CA ASP A 510 -0.99 36.46 14.26
C ASP A 510 -0.75 35.25 13.33
N SER A 511 -1.68 34.28 13.29
CA SER A 511 -1.55 33.05 12.50
C SER A 511 -2.37 33.11 11.22
N PHE A 512 -1.85 32.53 10.14
CA PHE A 512 -2.52 32.47 8.84
C PHE A 512 -2.14 31.18 8.09
N LEU A 513 -2.98 30.81 7.12
CA LEU A 513 -2.67 29.77 6.13
C LEU A 513 -2.56 30.42 4.76
N ILE A 514 -1.65 29.94 3.91
CA ILE A 514 -1.61 30.33 2.50
C ILE A 514 -1.93 29.08 1.68
N ASN A 515 -2.97 29.15 0.84
CA ASN A 515 -3.45 28.00 0.06
C ASN A 515 -3.67 26.75 0.93
N ASN A 516 -4.12 26.97 2.17
CA ASN A 516 -4.36 25.92 3.15
C ASN A 516 -3.11 25.17 3.64
N HIS A 517 -1.92 25.80 3.58
CA HIS A 517 -0.65 25.24 4.09
C HIS A 517 -0.23 25.80 5.45
#